data_AF-A0A0Q4DHL1-F1
#
_entry.id   AF-A0A0Q4DHL1-F1
#
_cell.length_a   1.000
_cell.length_b   1.000
_cell.length_c   1.000
_cell.angle_alpha   90.00
_cell.angle_beta   90.00
_cell.angle_gamma   90.00
#
_symmetry.space_group_name_H-M   'P 1'
#
loop_
_entity.id
_entity.type
_entity.pdbx_description
1 polymer ?
#
loop_
_entity_poly.entity_id
_entity_poly.type
_entity_poly.pdbx_seq_one_letter_code
_entity_poly.pdbx_strand_id
1 'polypeptide(L)'
;MSDGYDPDFLGIPLPLPSPEQPTTRLDYPRFSVLLDEQRRFAAVTAVVIDGARLLNLARTGEWRLDPRVSADAQAGPDVYSRNDLDRGHLVRRRDPGWGSTAEAREATEATFFYTNAAPQAAGFNQSKELWLGLEDHVLAYAETTDQRLAVFTAPVLADDDPPYRGIRVPLRFWKIAAWREGDALAAAGFVLDQSDLVDTRQGLVVPPLGAFRTFQVPIADLATEAGVDVGPLVEADTFVRRGLRPVAARELRSTDDIVL
;
A
#
# COMPACT_ATOMS: atom_id res chain seq x y z
N MET A 1 -6.18 20.64 8.82
CA MET A 1 -6.78 20.64 7.46
C MET A 1 -6.56 19.24 6.90
N SER A 2 -7.52 18.62 6.21
CA SER A 2 -7.25 17.35 5.52
C SER A 2 -7.12 17.63 4.03
N ASP A 3 -5.89 17.69 3.53
CA ASP A 3 -5.65 17.69 2.09
C ASP A 3 -5.24 16.28 1.71
N GLY A 4 -6.19 15.51 1.18
CA GLY A 4 -6.03 14.10 0.79
C GLY A 4 -5.03 13.86 -0.33
N TYR A 5 -5.23 12.78 -1.06
CA TYR A 5 -4.55 12.55 -2.33
C TYR A 5 -4.90 13.65 -3.35
N ASP A 6 -3.87 14.22 -3.97
CA ASP A 6 -3.97 15.22 -5.02
C ASP A 6 -3.82 14.57 -6.41
N PRO A 7 -4.89 14.50 -7.23
CA PRO A 7 -4.85 13.86 -8.54
C PRO A 7 -4.01 14.61 -9.57
N ASP A 8 -3.70 15.89 -9.35
CA ASP A 8 -2.91 16.72 -10.27
C ASP A 8 -1.44 16.81 -9.86
N PHE A 9 -1.03 16.12 -8.78
CA PHE A 9 0.28 16.25 -8.15
C PHE A 9 1.46 15.95 -9.09
N LEU A 10 1.30 14.97 -9.98
CA LEU A 10 2.30 14.58 -10.97
C LEU A 10 2.39 15.55 -12.15
N GLY A 11 1.51 16.55 -12.24
CA GLY A 11 1.37 17.43 -13.40
C GLY A 11 0.69 16.79 -14.61
N ILE A 12 0.28 15.52 -14.48
CA ILE A 12 -0.61 14.80 -15.38
C ILE A 12 -1.74 14.25 -14.51
N PRO A 13 -3.03 14.47 -14.85
CA PRO A 13 -4.14 13.99 -14.05
C PRO A 13 -4.08 12.47 -13.84
N LEU A 14 -4.03 12.06 -12.59
CA LEU A 14 -4.05 10.67 -12.15
C LEU A 14 -5.12 10.52 -11.07
N PRO A 15 -6.36 10.12 -11.42
CA PRO A 15 -7.42 9.95 -10.45
C PRO A 15 -7.14 8.81 -9.48
N LEU A 16 -7.85 8.79 -8.35
CA LEU A 16 -7.85 7.65 -7.44
C LEU A 16 -8.33 6.38 -8.16
N PRO A 17 -7.69 5.22 -7.94
CA PRO A 17 -8.27 3.94 -8.30
C PRO A 17 -9.66 3.76 -7.66
N SER A 18 -10.61 3.23 -8.41
CA SER A 18 -12.00 3.03 -7.97
C SER A 18 -12.24 1.56 -7.65
N PRO A 19 -12.45 1.19 -6.38
CA PRO A 19 -12.90 -0.16 -6.03
C PRO A 19 -14.32 -0.40 -6.55
N GLU A 20 -14.67 -1.65 -6.88
CA GLU A 20 -16.02 -2.02 -7.31
C GLU A 20 -17.06 -1.91 -6.18
N GLN A 21 -16.63 -2.16 -4.95
CA GLN A 21 -17.46 -2.10 -3.76
C GLN A 21 -17.61 -0.65 -3.23
N PRO A 22 -18.70 -0.35 -2.52
CA PRO A 22 -18.87 0.93 -1.84
C PRO A 22 -17.79 1.18 -0.79
N THR A 23 -17.25 2.39 -0.75
CA THR A 23 -16.25 2.80 0.24
C THR A 23 -16.54 4.16 0.84
N THR A 24 -16.05 4.37 2.06
CA THR A 24 -16.00 5.68 2.71
C THR A 24 -14.63 6.31 2.47
N ARG A 25 -14.59 7.46 1.80
CA ARG A 25 -13.35 8.23 1.59
C ARG A 25 -12.96 8.97 2.87
N LEU A 26 -11.74 8.73 3.33
CA LEU A 26 -11.11 9.39 4.46
C LEU A 26 -9.84 10.08 3.98
N ASP A 27 -9.87 11.42 3.97
CA ASP A 27 -8.71 12.23 3.61
C ASP A 27 -7.83 12.52 4.83
N TYR A 28 -6.52 12.38 4.63
CA TYR A 28 -5.46 12.71 5.58
C TYR A 28 -4.45 13.59 4.85
N PRO A 29 -3.57 14.32 5.56
CA PRO A 29 -2.56 15.14 4.89
C PRO A 29 -1.70 14.30 3.90
N ARG A 30 -1.84 14.60 2.61
CA ARG A 30 -1.19 14.02 1.42
C ARG A 30 -1.60 12.62 1.03
N PHE A 31 -2.61 12.05 1.69
CA PHE A 31 -3.09 10.73 1.32
C PHE A 31 -4.57 10.54 1.59
N SER A 32 -5.18 9.63 0.84
CA SER A 32 -6.57 9.24 1.02
C SER A 32 -6.66 7.75 1.27
N VAL A 33 -7.63 7.35 2.08
CA VAL A 33 -8.05 5.96 2.27
C VAL A 33 -9.48 5.83 1.75
N LEU A 34 -9.72 4.87 0.86
CA LEU A 34 -11.05 4.41 0.50
C LEU A 34 -11.35 3.18 1.37
N LEU A 35 -12.08 3.39 2.46
CA LEU A 35 -12.35 2.35 3.47
C LEU A 35 -13.54 1.50 3.05
N ASP A 36 -13.36 0.19 2.97
CA ASP A 36 -14.46 -0.76 2.98
C ASP A 36 -14.84 -1.04 4.45
N GLU A 37 -15.96 -0.47 4.89
CA GLU A 37 -16.44 -0.58 6.26
C GLU A 37 -16.88 -2.01 6.65
N GLN A 38 -17.25 -2.85 5.67
CA GLN A 38 -17.63 -4.24 5.93
C GLN A 38 -16.40 -5.12 6.13
N ARG A 39 -15.40 -4.94 5.28
CA ARG A 39 -14.10 -5.60 5.40
C ARG A 39 -13.24 -5.02 6.51
N ARG A 40 -13.54 -3.80 6.95
CA ARG A 40 -12.84 -3.03 7.99
C ARG A 40 -11.41 -2.64 7.61
N PHE A 41 -11.13 -2.61 6.32
CA PHE A 41 -9.82 -2.35 5.72
C PHE A 41 -9.95 -1.40 4.54
N ALA A 42 -8.86 -0.72 4.18
CA ALA A 42 -8.83 0.06 2.95
C ALA A 42 -9.00 -0.88 1.74
N ALA A 43 -9.91 -0.52 0.84
CA ALA A 43 -9.96 -1.07 -0.51
C ALA A 43 -8.88 -0.45 -1.40
N VAL A 44 -8.57 0.82 -1.15
CA VAL A 44 -7.48 1.58 -1.79
C VAL A 44 -6.91 2.55 -0.77
N THR A 45 -5.59 2.68 -0.72
CA THR A 45 -4.93 3.89 -0.20
C THR A 45 -4.14 4.55 -1.31
N ALA A 46 -4.01 5.87 -1.25
CA ALA A 46 -3.28 6.65 -2.24
C ALA A 46 -2.51 7.77 -1.56
N VAL A 47 -1.20 7.85 -1.76
CA VAL A 47 -0.32 8.88 -1.20
C VAL A 47 0.49 9.56 -2.30
N VAL A 48 0.69 10.87 -2.16
CA VAL A 48 1.61 11.64 -2.99
C VAL A 48 2.93 11.90 -2.24
N ILE A 49 4.05 11.74 -2.95
CA ILE A 49 5.41 11.84 -2.41
C ILE A 49 6.18 12.90 -3.21
N ASP A 50 6.64 13.97 -2.56
CA ASP A 50 7.56 14.95 -3.16
C ASP A 50 9.00 14.60 -2.80
N GLY A 51 9.69 13.86 -3.67
CA GLY A 51 11.06 13.39 -3.45
C GLY A 51 12.04 14.51 -3.09
N ALA A 52 11.94 15.65 -3.77
CA ALA A 52 12.79 16.84 -3.57
C ALA A 52 12.59 17.52 -2.20
N ARG A 53 11.48 17.23 -1.51
CA ARG A 53 11.09 17.88 -0.26
C ARG A 53 10.96 16.90 0.90
N LEU A 54 11.37 15.64 0.74
CA LEU A 54 11.31 14.63 1.79
C LEU A 54 12.15 15.03 3.01
N LEU A 55 11.61 14.76 4.20
CA LEU A 55 12.28 15.00 5.47
C LEU A 55 12.45 13.69 6.24
N ASN A 56 13.67 13.42 6.70
CA ASN A 56 13.92 12.31 7.61
C ASN A 56 13.60 12.71 9.06
N LEU A 57 12.34 12.57 9.45
CA LEU A 57 11.86 12.88 10.79
C LEU A 57 11.88 11.65 11.71
N ALA A 58 12.28 11.88 12.96
CA ALA A 58 12.12 10.92 14.05
C ALA A 58 10.65 10.48 14.15
N ARG A 59 10.45 9.19 14.44
CA ARG A 59 9.11 8.62 14.56
C ARG A 59 8.37 9.23 15.75
N THR A 60 7.19 9.77 15.47
CA THR A 60 6.16 10.16 16.42
C THR A 60 4.81 9.59 15.95
N GLY A 61 3.78 9.67 16.79
CA GLY A 61 2.44 9.15 16.49
C GLY A 61 2.14 7.83 17.18
N GLU A 62 0.87 7.66 17.56
CA GLU A 62 0.35 6.48 18.26
C GLU A 62 -0.86 5.92 17.51
N TRP A 63 -0.98 4.60 17.51
CA TRP A 63 -2.08 3.91 16.85
C TRP A 63 -3.43 4.28 17.45
N ARG A 64 -4.36 4.72 16.62
CA ARG A 64 -5.70 5.15 17.05
C ARG A 64 -6.77 4.79 16.04
N LEU A 65 -8.00 4.59 16.53
CA LEU A 65 -9.17 4.47 15.67
C LEU A 65 -9.45 5.82 15.02
N ASP A 66 -9.93 5.80 13.78
CA ASP A 66 -10.43 7.02 13.12
C ASP A 66 -11.84 7.34 13.63
N PRO A 67 -12.05 8.51 14.28
CA PRO A 67 -13.34 8.86 14.86
C PRO A 67 -14.41 9.23 13.81
N ARG A 68 -14.04 9.35 12.53
CA ARG A 68 -14.98 9.69 11.44
C ARG A 68 -15.83 8.50 10.99
N VAL A 69 -15.46 7.28 11.39
CA VAL A 69 -16.22 6.05 11.12
C VAL A 69 -16.44 5.29 12.41
N SER A 70 -17.40 4.35 12.41
CA SER A 70 -17.66 3.52 13.59
C SER A 70 -16.42 2.70 13.99
N ALA A 71 -16.28 2.40 15.28
CA ALA A 71 -15.25 1.48 15.76
C ALA A 71 -15.41 0.07 15.16
N ASP A 72 -16.65 -0.34 14.83
CA ASP A 72 -16.96 -1.62 14.19
C ASP A 72 -16.74 -1.61 12.67
N ALA A 73 -16.47 -0.44 12.07
CA ALA A 73 -16.21 -0.27 10.64
C ALA A 73 -14.72 -0.31 10.29
N GLN A 74 -13.84 -0.55 11.27
CA GLN A 74 -12.39 -0.59 11.09
C GLN A 74 -11.76 -1.66 12.01
N ALA A 75 -10.62 -2.23 11.62
CA ALA A 75 -9.92 -3.18 12.47
C ALA A 75 -9.29 -2.45 13.67
N GLY A 76 -9.57 -2.90 14.89
CA GLY A 76 -9.05 -2.27 16.10
C GLY A 76 -7.81 -2.93 16.70
N PRO A 77 -7.30 -2.42 17.83
CA PRO A 77 -6.15 -3.01 18.56
C PRO A 77 -6.37 -4.48 18.92
N ASP A 78 -7.62 -4.91 19.12
CA ASP A 78 -7.96 -6.28 19.48
C ASP A 78 -7.52 -7.30 18.43
N VAL A 79 -7.49 -6.93 17.15
CA VAL A 79 -6.99 -7.78 16.06
C VAL A 79 -5.50 -8.09 16.23
N TYR A 80 -4.72 -7.19 16.82
CA TYR A 80 -3.25 -7.27 16.91
C TYR A 80 -2.75 -7.67 18.31
N SER A 81 -3.66 -8.04 19.21
CA SER A 81 -3.30 -8.29 20.61
C SER A 81 -2.84 -9.74 20.82
N ARG A 82 -1.64 -9.93 21.40
CA ARG A 82 -1.11 -11.27 21.76
C ARG A 82 -1.08 -12.24 20.57
N ASN A 83 -0.53 -11.78 19.46
CA ASN A 83 -0.29 -12.56 18.24
C ASN A 83 0.89 -11.99 17.47
N ASP A 84 1.25 -12.65 16.37
CA ASP A 84 2.36 -12.24 15.49
C ASP A 84 1.90 -11.40 14.29
N LEU A 85 0.74 -10.73 14.40
CA LEU A 85 0.28 -9.77 13.40
C LEU A 85 0.74 -8.37 13.77
N ASP A 86 1.52 -7.78 12.88
CA ASP A 86 1.84 -6.37 12.89
C ASP A 86 0.70 -5.53 12.31
N ARG A 87 0.63 -4.28 12.77
CA ARG A 87 -0.17 -3.21 12.18
C ARG A 87 0.54 -2.72 10.92
N GLY A 88 0.44 -3.49 9.86
CA GLY A 88 1.08 -3.22 8.57
C GLY A 88 0.51 -1.95 7.96
N HIS A 89 1.36 -0.93 7.78
CA HIS A 89 0.95 0.31 7.14
C HIS A 89 0.64 0.07 5.66
N LEU A 90 -0.43 0.68 5.14
CA LEU A 90 -0.73 0.69 3.71
C LEU A 90 -0.09 1.91 3.03
N VAL A 91 -0.33 3.10 3.58
CA VAL A 91 0.53 4.28 3.38
C VAL A 91 1.63 4.25 4.41
N ARG A 92 2.87 4.09 3.95
CA ARG A 92 4.03 4.03 4.84
C ARG A 92 4.23 5.38 5.52
N ARG A 93 4.64 5.36 6.79
CA ARG A 93 4.86 6.55 7.62
C ARG A 93 5.68 7.65 6.93
N ARG A 94 6.72 7.29 6.18
CA ARG A 94 7.66 8.25 5.57
C ARG A 94 7.12 8.88 4.29
N ASP A 95 6.19 8.23 3.59
CA ASP A 95 5.74 8.64 2.25
C ASP A 95 5.15 10.06 2.23
N PRO A 96 4.26 10.44 3.17
CA PRO A 96 3.74 11.81 3.17
C PRO A 96 4.66 12.80 3.94
N GLY A 97 5.88 12.41 4.29
CA GLY A 97 6.79 13.14 5.18
C GLY A 97 7.64 14.22 4.50
N TRP A 98 7.05 15.07 3.67
CA TRP A 98 7.76 16.12 2.92
C TRP A 98 7.25 17.54 3.24
N GLY A 99 7.92 18.58 2.75
CA GLY A 99 7.52 19.99 2.96
C GLY A 99 8.17 20.63 4.19
N SER A 100 7.44 21.45 4.95
CA SER A 100 7.95 21.97 6.22
C SER A 100 7.94 20.89 7.31
N THR A 101 8.79 21.04 8.33
CA THR A 101 8.85 20.11 9.47
C THR A 101 7.49 19.93 10.16
N ALA A 102 6.67 20.97 10.23
CA ALA A 102 5.34 20.91 10.84
C ALA A 102 4.38 20.05 9.99
N GLU A 103 4.29 20.34 8.69
CA GLU A 103 3.41 19.60 7.77
C GLU A 103 3.87 18.14 7.63
N ALA A 104 5.17 17.88 7.52
CA ALA A 104 5.72 16.53 7.45
C ALA A 104 5.41 15.74 8.72
N ARG A 105 5.57 16.33 9.91
CA ARG A 105 5.23 15.67 11.17
C ARG A 105 3.74 15.34 11.24
N GLU A 106 2.87 16.30 10.94
CA GLU A 106 1.42 16.11 10.94
C GLU A 106 1.01 14.96 10.00
N ALA A 107 1.54 14.95 8.77
CA ALA A 107 1.21 13.93 7.79
C ALA A 107 1.74 12.54 8.16
N THR A 108 2.95 12.45 8.71
CA THR A 108 3.51 11.16 9.16
C THR A 108 2.75 10.60 10.37
N GLU A 109 2.30 11.45 11.30
CA GLU A 109 1.48 11.03 12.45
C GLU A 109 0.08 10.58 12.04
N ALA A 110 -0.47 11.14 10.95
CA ALA A 110 -1.75 10.71 10.39
C ALA A 110 -1.71 9.28 9.84
N THR A 111 -0.54 8.71 9.53
CA THR A 111 -0.45 7.31 9.05
C THR A 111 -0.78 6.26 10.12
N PHE A 112 -0.87 6.66 11.40
CA PHE A 112 -1.17 5.79 12.55
C PHE A 112 -2.67 5.58 12.83
N PHE A 113 -3.55 5.90 11.89
CA PHE A 113 -4.95 5.48 11.99
C PHE A 113 -5.12 4.03 11.53
N TYR A 114 -5.92 3.24 12.25
CA TYR A 114 -6.15 1.83 11.91
C TYR A 114 -6.80 1.61 10.53
N THR A 115 -7.51 2.61 10.01
CA THR A 115 -8.04 2.64 8.64
C THR A 115 -6.93 2.59 7.57
N ASN A 116 -5.71 2.97 7.91
CA ASN A 116 -4.50 2.85 7.08
C ASN A 116 -3.68 1.57 7.40
N ALA A 117 -4.26 0.61 8.12
CA ALA A 117 -3.56 -0.62 8.51
C ALA A 117 -4.31 -1.87 8.12
N ALA A 118 -3.54 -2.93 7.86
CA ALA A 118 -4.04 -4.28 7.70
C ALA A 118 -3.12 -5.29 8.43
N PRO A 119 -3.66 -6.45 8.86
CA PRO A 119 -2.87 -7.48 9.51
C PRO A 119 -1.83 -8.05 8.58
N GLN A 120 -0.57 -7.88 8.98
CA GLN A 120 0.58 -8.40 8.27
C GLN A 120 1.38 -9.29 9.23
N ALA A 121 1.76 -10.49 8.81
CA ALA A 121 2.62 -11.34 9.65
C ALA A 121 3.93 -10.58 9.99
N ALA A 122 4.43 -10.65 11.22
CA ALA A 122 5.57 -9.82 11.64
C ALA A 122 6.82 -10.01 10.76
N GLY A 123 7.09 -11.25 10.32
CA GLY A 123 8.15 -11.54 9.36
C GLY A 123 7.95 -10.88 7.99
N PHE A 124 6.69 -10.63 7.58
CA PHE A 124 6.32 -9.96 6.32
C PHE A 124 6.63 -8.47 6.40
N ASN A 125 6.05 -7.83 7.41
CA ASN A 125 6.06 -6.39 7.58
C ASN A 125 7.48 -5.86 7.86
N GLN A 126 8.36 -6.67 8.46
CA GLN A 126 9.68 -6.26 8.90
C GLN A 126 10.81 -6.68 7.94
N SER A 127 10.52 -7.50 6.92
CA SER A 127 11.57 -8.03 6.04
C SER A 127 12.04 -7.00 5.00
N LYS A 128 13.33 -6.64 5.10
CA LYS A 128 14.07 -5.82 4.12
C LYS A 128 14.28 -6.50 2.77
N GLU A 129 14.16 -7.82 2.72
CA GLU A 129 14.45 -8.58 1.50
C GLU A 129 13.33 -8.42 0.46
N LEU A 130 12.14 -7.94 0.87
CA LEU A 130 10.94 -7.99 0.03
C LEU A 130 10.04 -6.76 0.19
N TRP A 131 9.20 -6.68 1.23
CA TRP A 131 8.23 -5.58 1.36
C TRP A 131 8.88 -4.27 1.77
N LEU A 132 9.65 -4.27 2.85
CA LEU A 132 10.39 -3.10 3.31
C LEU A 132 11.47 -2.70 2.29
N GLY A 133 12.04 -3.67 1.56
CA GLY A 133 13.00 -3.42 0.47
C GLY A 133 12.37 -2.71 -0.73
N LEU A 134 11.19 -3.16 -1.18
CA LEU A 134 10.42 -2.48 -2.23
C LEU A 134 10.04 -1.05 -1.80
N GLU A 135 9.57 -0.88 -0.56
CA GLU A 135 9.23 0.44 -0.01
C GLU A 135 10.43 1.38 0.09
N ASP A 136 11.57 0.87 0.54
CA ASP A 136 12.80 1.64 0.59
C ASP A 136 13.30 1.97 -0.82
N HIS A 137 13.14 1.09 -1.80
CA HIS A 137 13.51 1.35 -3.19
C HIS A 137 12.63 2.44 -3.83
N VAL A 138 11.31 2.36 -3.69
CA VAL A 138 10.40 3.38 -4.23
C VAL A 138 10.70 4.76 -3.62
N LEU A 139 10.92 4.81 -2.30
CA LEU A 139 11.25 6.06 -1.62
C LEU A 139 12.65 6.58 -1.99
N ALA A 140 13.65 5.69 -2.09
CA ALA A 140 15.00 6.05 -2.51
C ALA A 140 15.03 6.52 -3.96
N TYR A 141 14.24 5.92 -4.85
CA TYR A 141 14.08 6.40 -6.22
C TYR A 141 13.55 7.84 -6.21
N ALA A 142 12.47 8.12 -5.45
CA ALA A 142 11.93 9.48 -5.32
C ALA A 142 12.98 10.48 -4.82
N GLU A 143 13.68 10.13 -3.73
CA GLU A 143 14.66 10.99 -3.06
C GLU A 143 15.92 11.23 -3.92
N THR A 144 16.43 10.20 -4.58
CA THR A 144 17.68 10.31 -5.37
C THR A 144 17.50 10.94 -6.74
N THR A 145 16.25 10.99 -7.23
CA THR A 145 15.93 11.56 -8.56
C THR A 145 15.10 12.84 -8.47
N ASP A 146 14.81 13.32 -7.25
CA ASP A 146 13.92 14.46 -6.99
C ASP A 146 12.53 14.29 -7.66
N GLN A 147 12.10 13.05 -7.86
CA GLN A 147 10.86 12.71 -8.55
C GLN A 147 9.64 12.86 -7.64
N ARG A 148 8.51 13.25 -8.25
CA ARG A 148 7.19 13.17 -7.62
C ARG A 148 6.59 11.81 -7.91
N LEU A 149 6.08 11.14 -6.88
CA LEU A 149 5.40 9.86 -6.99
C LEU A 149 3.97 9.93 -6.50
N ALA A 150 3.11 9.12 -7.11
CA ALA A 150 1.84 8.68 -6.55
C ALA A 150 1.95 7.18 -6.26
N VAL A 151 1.66 6.77 -5.02
CA VAL A 151 1.71 5.37 -4.61
C VAL A 151 0.34 4.93 -4.13
N PHE A 152 -0.10 3.79 -4.63
CA PHE A 152 -1.37 3.16 -4.28
C PHE A 152 -1.09 1.81 -3.63
N THR A 153 -1.73 1.54 -2.49
CA THR A 153 -1.52 0.28 -1.74
C THR A 153 -2.82 -0.18 -1.10
N ALA A 154 -3.12 -1.48 -1.18
CA ALA A 154 -4.20 -2.07 -0.38
C ALA A 154 -4.03 -3.60 -0.25
N PRO A 155 -4.72 -4.25 0.69
CA PRO A 155 -4.97 -5.68 0.62
C PRO A 155 -5.80 -6.06 -0.61
N VAL A 156 -5.64 -7.29 -1.08
CA VAL A 156 -6.66 -7.97 -1.90
C VAL A 156 -7.71 -8.48 -0.93
N LEU A 157 -8.96 -8.03 -1.08
CA LEU A 157 -10.06 -8.37 -0.19
C LEU A 157 -10.81 -9.60 -0.71
N ALA A 158 -10.16 -10.76 -0.66
CA ALA A 158 -10.70 -12.01 -1.19
C ALA A 158 -11.88 -12.54 -0.36
N ASP A 159 -12.83 -13.22 -1.00
CA ASP A 159 -14.02 -13.70 -0.30
C ASP A 159 -13.74 -14.85 0.68
N ASP A 160 -12.72 -15.65 0.37
CA ASP A 160 -12.24 -16.78 1.15
C ASP A 160 -11.14 -16.43 2.16
N ASP A 161 -10.86 -15.13 2.35
CA ASP A 161 -9.94 -14.66 3.39
C ASP A 161 -10.32 -15.22 4.77
N PRO A 162 -9.36 -15.80 5.51
CA PRO A 162 -9.66 -16.56 6.71
C PRO A 162 -10.26 -15.70 7.82
N PRO A 163 -11.30 -16.19 8.53
CA PRO A 163 -11.88 -15.46 9.65
C PRO A 163 -10.91 -15.43 10.84
N TYR A 164 -10.84 -14.27 11.49
CA TYR A 164 -10.02 -14.07 12.69
C TYR A 164 -10.61 -12.95 13.53
N ARG A 165 -10.98 -13.19 14.80
CA ARG A 165 -11.42 -12.14 15.75
C ARG A 165 -12.43 -11.12 15.18
N GLY A 166 -13.41 -11.58 14.39
CA GLY A 166 -14.45 -10.72 13.82
C GLY A 166 -14.08 -9.98 12.53
N ILE A 167 -12.93 -10.28 11.93
CA ILE A 167 -12.52 -9.84 10.59
C ILE A 167 -12.24 -11.03 9.66
N ARG A 168 -12.05 -10.76 8.35
CA ARG A 168 -11.43 -11.68 7.38
C ARG A 168 -10.02 -11.16 7.07
N VAL A 169 -8.99 -11.92 7.42
CA VAL A 169 -7.58 -11.48 7.31
C VAL A 169 -7.13 -11.57 5.86
N PRO A 170 -6.74 -10.44 5.22
CA PRO A 170 -6.25 -10.48 3.84
C PRO A 170 -4.92 -11.23 3.75
N LEU A 171 -4.81 -12.13 2.78
CA LEU A 171 -3.59 -12.92 2.54
C LEU A 171 -2.65 -12.33 1.50
N ARG A 172 -3.14 -11.40 0.67
CA ARG A 172 -2.36 -10.76 -0.39
C ARG A 172 -2.52 -9.25 -0.33
N PHE A 173 -1.51 -8.55 -0.81
CA PHE A 173 -1.46 -7.10 -0.89
C PHE A 173 -0.98 -6.70 -2.28
N TRP A 174 -1.44 -5.55 -2.75
CA TRP A 174 -1.00 -4.98 -4.01
C TRP A 174 -0.45 -3.56 -3.78
N LYS A 175 0.48 -3.16 -4.63
CA LYS A 175 1.07 -1.82 -4.65
C LYS A 175 1.32 -1.38 -6.08
N ILE A 176 0.99 -0.14 -6.40
CA ILE A 176 1.35 0.50 -7.67
C ILE A 176 2.09 1.79 -7.36
N ALA A 177 3.28 1.96 -7.91
CA ALA A 177 4.02 3.22 -7.89
C ALA A 177 3.94 3.86 -9.28
N ALA A 178 3.57 5.14 -9.34
CA ALA A 178 3.43 5.90 -10.57
C ALA A 178 4.20 7.22 -10.49
N TRP A 179 4.79 7.63 -11.61
CA TRP A 179 5.56 8.86 -11.75
C TRP A 179 5.37 9.46 -13.14
N ARG A 180 5.89 10.68 -13.31
CA ARG A 180 5.93 11.34 -14.61
C ARG A 180 7.25 11.04 -15.31
N GLU A 181 7.16 10.55 -16.54
CA GLU A 181 8.30 10.39 -17.46
C GLU A 181 8.06 11.24 -18.72
N GLY A 182 8.77 12.36 -18.83
CA GLY A 182 8.53 13.33 -19.91
C GLY A 182 7.13 13.91 -19.83
N ASP A 183 6.29 13.67 -20.85
CA ASP A 183 4.89 14.10 -20.90
C ASP A 183 3.90 12.94 -20.70
N ALA A 184 4.38 11.78 -20.25
CA ALA A 184 3.58 10.59 -19.99
C ALA A 184 3.68 10.12 -18.53
N LEU A 185 2.73 9.28 -18.13
CA LEU A 185 2.82 8.51 -16.89
C LEU A 185 3.62 7.23 -17.14
N ALA A 186 4.38 6.83 -16.14
CA ALA A 186 4.99 5.51 -16.03
C ALA A 186 4.60 4.91 -14.67
N ALA A 187 4.37 3.61 -14.63
CA ALA A 187 3.92 2.92 -13.43
C ALA A 187 4.45 1.48 -13.35
N ALA A 188 4.62 0.98 -12.12
CA ALA A 188 4.98 -0.42 -11.85
C ALA A 188 4.05 -1.02 -10.79
N GLY A 189 3.52 -2.21 -11.08
CA GLY A 189 2.61 -2.97 -10.21
C GLY A 189 3.29 -4.13 -9.51
N PHE A 190 2.94 -4.32 -8.24
CA PHE A 190 3.50 -5.36 -7.38
C PHE A 190 2.41 -6.07 -6.59
N VAL A 191 2.56 -7.38 -6.41
CA VAL A 191 1.74 -8.19 -5.50
C VAL A 191 2.63 -8.88 -4.49
N LEU A 192 2.15 -8.94 -3.25
CA LEU A 192 2.79 -9.61 -2.16
C LEU A 192 1.85 -10.63 -1.54
N ASP A 193 2.42 -11.78 -1.17
CA ASP A 193 1.68 -12.94 -0.69
C ASP A 193 2.22 -13.40 0.68
N GLN A 194 1.34 -13.39 1.69
CA GLN A 194 1.61 -13.87 3.05
C GLN A 194 0.84 -15.16 3.39
N SER A 195 0.24 -15.84 2.41
CA SER A 195 -0.63 -17.00 2.61
C SER A 195 0.03 -18.12 3.43
N ASP A 196 1.32 -18.37 3.20
CA ASP A 196 2.07 -19.45 3.86
C ASP A 196 2.39 -19.19 5.34
N LEU A 197 1.99 -18.02 5.87
CA LEU A 197 2.42 -17.52 7.18
C LEU A 197 1.25 -17.12 8.07
N VAL A 198 0.05 -17.14 7.50
CA VAL A 198 -1.19 -16.86 8.20
C VAL A 198 -2.00 -18.16 8.25
N ASP A 199 -1.84 -18.93 9.33
CA ASP A 199 -2.81 -19.97 9.70
C ASP A 199 -3.68 -19.48 10.86
N THR A 200 -4.95 -19.16 10.58
CA THR A 200 -5.88 -18.70 11.61
C THR A 200 -6.49 -19.84 12.43
N ARG A 201 -6.33 -21.11 12.02
CA ARG A 201 -6.98 -22.28 12.65
C ARG A 201 -6.17 -22.90 13.78
N GLN A 202 -4.85 -22.80 13.74
CA GLN A 202 -3.96 -23.35 14.78
C GLN A 202 -3.36 -22.26 15.70
N GLY A 203 -3.81 -21.01 15.54
CA GLY A 203 -3.03 -19.84 15.94
C GLY A 203 -2.00 -19.52 14.85
N LEU A 204 -1.61 -18.25 14.73
CA LEU A 204 -0.64 -17.82 13.72
C LEU A 204 0.68 -18.54 13.97
N VAL A 205 0.98 -19.55 13.17
CA VAL A 205 2.28 -20.22 13.16
C VAL A 205 3.12 -19.49 12.13
N VAL A 206 4.13 -18.75 12.56
CA VAL A 206 5.21 -18.32 11.67
C VAL A 206 6.12 -19.54 11.48
N PRO A 207 6.10 -20.23 10.32
CA PRO A 207 7.07 -21.26 10.03
C PRO A 207 8.48 -20.62 10.02
N PRO A 208 9.54 -21.35 10.43
CA PRO A 208 10.90 -20.83 10.33
C PRO A 208 11.21 -20.47 8.86
N LEU A 209 11.31 -19.17 8.57
CA LEU A 209 11.62 -18.59 7.25
C LEU A 209 10.89 -19.28 6.08
N GLY A 210 9.56 -19.18 6.06
CA GLY A 210 8.80 -19.35 4.83
C GLY A 210 9.04 -18.17 3.89
N ALA A 211 9.42 -18.42 2.64
CA ALA A 211 9.69 -17.38 1.66
C ALA A 211 8.40 -16.62 1.33
N PHE A 212 8.29 -15.36 1.77
CA PHE A 212 7.31 -14.45 1.18
C PHE A 212 7.66 -14.26 -0.29
N ARG A 213 6.65 -14.00 -1.11
CA ARG A 213 6.88 -13.78 -2.54
C ARG A 213 6.36 -12.41 -2.92
N THR A 214 7.28 -11.50 -3.23
CA THR A 214 6.96 -10.25 -3.91
C THR A 214 7.07 -10.51 -5.40
N PHE A 215 6.04 -10.13 -6.16
CA PHE A 215 6.02 -10.25 -7.60
C PHE A 215 5.85 -8.87 -8.22
N GLN A 216 6.62 -8.58 -9.27
CA GLN A 216 6.19 -7.60 -10.26
C GLN A 216 5.19 -8.27 -11.20
N VAL A 217 4.06 -7.61 -11.44
CA VAL A 217 2.95 -8.16 -12.24
C VAL A 217 2.40 -7.10 -13.19
N PRO A 218 1.75 -7.50 -14.29
CA PRO A 218 0.97 -6.56 -15.09
C PRO A 218 -0.09 -5.87 -14.24
N ILE A 219 -0.18 -4.55 -14.35
CA ILE A 219 -1.15 -3.74 -13.60
C ILE A 219 -2.60 -4.16 -13.92
N ALA A 220 -2.87 -4.59 -15.15
CA ALA A 220 -4.18 -5.12 -15.54
C ALA A 220 -4.57 -6.40 -14.79
N ASP A 221 -3.62 -7.32 -14.58
CA ASP A 221 -3.86 -8.58 -13.87
C ASP A 221 -4.07 -8.29 -12.37
N LEU A 222 -3.26 -7.40 -11.79
CA LEU A 222 -3.41 -6.91 -10.43
C LEU A 222 -4.78 -6.26 -10.21
N ALA A 223 -5.20 -5.37 -11.12
CA ALA A 223 -6.49 -4.68 -11.06
C ALA A 223 -7.66 -5.67 -11.09
N THR A 224 -7.57 -6.68 -11.95
CA THR A 224 -8.58 -7.76 -12.05
C THR A 224 -8.63 -8.58 -10.76
N GLU A 225 -7.48 -8.95 -10.21
CA GLU A 225 -7.41 -9.70 -8.95
C GLU A 225 -7.94 -8.90 -7.75
N ALA A 226 -7.64 -7.60 -7.71
CA ALA A 226 -8.03 -6.71 -6.62
C ALA A 226 -9.48 -6.22 -6.69
N GLY A 227 -10.14 -6.35 -7.85
CA GLY A 227 -11.47 -5.76 -8.09
C GLY A 227 -11.46 -4.22 -8.04
N VAL A 228 -10.42 -3.61 -8.63
CA VAL A 228 -10.20 -2.16 -8.60
C VAL A 228 -9.93 -1.65 -10.02
N ASP A 229 -10.69 -0.64 -10.46
CA ASP A 229 -10.36 0.12 -11.66
C ASP A 229 -9.20 1.07 -11.38
N VAL A 230 -8.06 0.80 -12.01
CA VAL A 230 -6.82 1.58 -11.86
C VAL A 230 -6.63 2.61 -12.98
N GLY A 231 -7.62 2.76 -13.87
CA GLY A 231 -7.69 3.78 -14.90
C GLY A 231 -6.42 3.86 -15.77
N PRO A 232 -5.77 5.05 -15.86
CA PRO A 232 -4.64 5.26 -16.77
C PRO A 232 -3.38 4.45 -16.38
N LEU A 233 -3.32 3.85 -15.19
CA LEU A 233 -2.17 3.06 -14.73
C LEU A 233 -1.94 1.80 -15.58
N VAL A 234 -3.00 1.25 -16.20
CA VAL A 234 -2.86 0.10 -17.11
C VAL A 234 -2.01 0.45 -18.32
N GLU A 235 -2.23 1.63 -18.91
CA GLU A 235 -1.49 2.08 -20.10
C GLU A 235 -0.09 2.59 -19.76
N ALA A 236 0.12 3.02 -18.51
CA ALA A 236 1.39 3.51 -17.98
C ALA A 236 2.33 2.38 -17.51
N ASP A 237 1.88 1.12 -17.52
CA ASP A 237 2.64 -0.02 -17.00
C ASP A 237 3.95 -0.24 -17.78
N THR A 238 5.07 -0.09 -17.07
CA THR A 238 6.41 -0.30 -17.62
C THR A 238 6.78 -1.77 -17.82
N PHE A 239 6.09 -2.67 -17.11
CA PHE A 239 6.33 -4.10 -17.19
C PHE A 239 5.81 -4.70 -18.50
N VAL A 240 4.70 -4.16 -19.01
CA VAL A 240 4.07 -4.59 -20.26
C VAL A 240 4.52 -3.68 -21.41
N ARG A 241 5.75 -3.88 -21.91
CA ARG A 241 6.22 -3.13 -23.08
C ARG A 241 5.35 -3.42 -24.30
N ARG A 242 4.79 -2.37 -24.90
CA ARG A 242 3.99 -2.41 -26.13
C ARG A 242 4.67 -3.28 -27.20
N GLY A 243 4.07 -4.43 -27.54
CA GLY A 243 4.44 -5.26 -28.69
C GLY A 243 5.19 -6.57 -28.42
N LEU A 244 5.34 -7.03 -27.17
CA LEU A 244 5.92 -8.35 -26.85
C LEU A 244 4.94 -9.25 -26.07
N ARG A 245 5.25 -10.56 -26.09
CA ARG A 245 4.48 -11.72 -25.58
C ARG A 245 3.85 -11.49 -24.19
N PRO A 246 2.82 -12.29 -23.79
CA PRO A 246 2.25 -12.23 -22.45
C PRO A 246 3.36 -12.23 -21.39
N VAL A 247 3.41 -11.17 -20.58
CA VAL A 247 4.40 -11.04 -19.52
C VAL A 247 3.83 -11.75 -18.29
N ALA A 248 4.47 -12.84 -17.86
CA ALA A 248 4.08 -13.55 -16.66
C ALA A 248 4.59 -12.82 -15.41
N ALA A 249 3.87 -12.96 -14.29
CA ALA A 249 4.31 -12.51 -12.98
C ALA A 249 5.77 -12.92 -12.71
N ARG A 250 6.60 -11.96 -12.27
CA ARG A 250 8.01 -12.18 -11.97
C ARG A 250 8.24 -12.09 -10.47
N GLU A 251 8.65 -13.19 -9.86
CA GLU A 251 9.12 -13.21 -8.47
C GLU A 251 10.38 -12.35 -8.34
N LEU A 252 10.39 -11.45 -7.35
CA LEU A 252 11.50 -10.58 -7.03
C LEU A 252 12.28 -11.19 -5.86
N ARG A 253 13.59 -11.35 -6.02
CA ARG A 253 14.51 -11.75 -4.94
C ARG A 253 15.32 -10.57 -4.39
N SER A 254 15.42 -9.50 -5.18
CA SER A 254 15.92 -8.20 -4.76
C SER A 254 15.27 -7.09 -5.59
N THR A 255 15.54 -5.83 -5.25
CA THR A 255 15.07 -4.66 -6.03
C THR A 255 15.70 -4.56 -7.42
N ASP A 256 16.84 -5.22 -7.64
CA ASP A 256 17.51 -5.26 -8.95
C ASP A 256 16.75 -6.13 -9.98
N ASP A 257 15.78 -6.93 -9.52
CA ASP A 257 14.91 -7.71 -10.39
C ASP A 257 13.79 -6.88 -11.04
N ILE A 258 13.55 -5.65 -10.57
CA ILE A 258 12.48 -4.77 -11.05
C ILE A 258 12.78 -4.32 -12.47
N VAL A 259 11.78 -4.45 -13.34
CA VAL A 259 11.83 -3.97 -14.72
C VAL A 259 11.09 -2.63 -14.80
N LEU A 260 11.80 -1.59 -15.25
CA LEU A 260 11.26 -0.27 -15.55
C LEU A 260 11.27 0.02 -17.07
#